data_AF-A0A2W4PI97-F1
#
_entry.id   AF-A0A2W4PI97-F1
#
_cell.length_a   1.000
_cell.length_b   1.000
_cell.length_c   1.000
_cell.angle_alpha   90.00
_cell.angle_beta   90.00
_cell.angle_gamma   90.00
#
_symmetry.space_group_name_H-M   'P 1'
#
loop_
_entity.id
_entity.type
_entity.pdbx_description
1 polymer ?
#
loop_
_entity_poly.entity_id
_entity_poly.type
_entity_poly.pdbx_seq_one_letter_code
_entity_poly.pdbx_strand_id
1 'polypeptide(L)'
;MKRLAKIFGAIAGIAAVIWAMRDRFISVAISREPQPPSFRVPAPAEEAPVDVIDGIGPVFARRLSEAGIPTVSRLAQASPDAVAEAAGVSAARARSWIEQASGRV
;
A
#
# COMPACT_ATOMS: atom_id res chain seq x y z
N MET A 1 -31.12 6.56 -66.87
CA MET A 1 -31.91 6.93 -65.67
C MET A 1 -32.38 5.72 -64.83
N LYS A 2 -31.52 4.73 -64.47
CA LYS A 2 -31.91 3.65 -63.52
C LYS A 2 -30.78 3.11 -62.62
N ARG A 3 -29.52 3.52 -62.80
CA ARG A 3 -28.38 3.01 -62.00
C ARG A 3 -28.08 3.85 -60.76
N LEU A 4 -28.67 5.05 -60.67
CA LEU A 4 -28.53 5.96 -59.53
C LEU A 4 -29.32 5.50 -58.29
N ALA A 5 -30.40 4.73 -58.49
CA ALA A 5 -31.22 4.20 -57.40
C ALA A 5 -30.57 3.05 -56.60
N LYS A 6 -29.51 2.42 -57.13
CA LYS A 6 -28.83 1.29 -56.45
C LYS A 6 -27.83 1.74 -55.37
N ILE A 7 -27.34 2.97 -55.47
CA ILE A 7 -26.31 3.51 -54.54
C ILE A 7 -26.93 3.86 -53.18
N PHE A 8 -28.19 4.30 -53.17
CA PHE A 8 -28.92 4.61 -51.94
C PHE A 8 -29.18 3.38 -51.06
N GLY A 9 -29.36 2.19 -51.65
CA GLY A 9 -29.53 0.95 -50.89
C GLY A 9 -28.27 0.48 -50.16
N ALA A 10 -27.08 0.73 -50.73
CA ALA A 10 -25.81 0.33 -50.12
C ALA A 10 -25.43 1.24 -48.93
N ILE A 11 -25.68 2.55 -49.03
CA ILE A 11 -25.40 3.52 -47.96
C ILE A 11 -26.35 3.31 -46.78
N ALA A 12 -27.63 3.02 -47.05
CA ALA A 12 -28.60 2.69 -46.01
C ALA A 12 -28.23 1.40 -45.25
N GLY A 13 -27.73 0.38 -45.96
CA GLY A 13 -27.24 -0.86 -45.33
C GLY A 13 -26.04 -0.63 -44.42
N ILE A 14 -25.05 0.15 -44.87
CA ILE A 14 -23.87 0.50 -44.05
C ILE A 14 -24.28 1.35 -42.83
N ALA A 15 -25.19 2.31 -43.01
CA ALA A 15 -25.72 3.11 -41.89
C ALA A 15 -26.49 2.26 -40.86
N ALA A 16 -27.26 1.26 -41.31
CA ALA A 16 -27.96 0.33 -40.43
C ALA A 16 -26.99 -0.56 -39.63
N VAL A 17 -25.90 -1.03 -40.26
CA VAL A 17 -24.84 -1.78 -39.58
C VAL A 17 -24.12 -0.88 -38.56
N ILE A 18 -23.85 0.38 -38.89
CA ILE A 18 -23.22 1.35 -37.99
C ILE A 18 -24.14 1.70 -36.80
N TRP A 19 -25.46 1.89 -37.02
CA TRP A 19 -26.43 2.14 -35.96
C TRP A 19 -26.60 0.93 -35.03
N ALA A 20 -26.62 -0.29 -35.59
CA ALA A 20 -26.68 -1.54 -34.81
C ALA A 20 -25.37 -1.87 -34.06
N MET A 21 -24.19 -1.46 -34.58
CA MET A 21 -22.90 -1.62 -33.91
C MET A 21 -22.59 -0.51 -32.89
N ARG A 22 -23.23 0.66 -32.99
CA ARG A 22 -22.89 1.85 -32.19
C ARG A 22 -22.93 1.61 -30.67
N ASP A 23 -23.85 0.78 -30.19
CA ASP A 23 -23.99 0.49 -28.76
C ASP A 23 -22.94 -0.53 -28.23
N ARG A 24 -22.28 -1.27 -29.13
CA ARG A 24 -21.48 -2.46 -28.78
C ARG A 24 -19.96 -2.25 -28.76
N PHE A 25 -19.43 -1.20 -29.38
CA PHE A 25 -18.00 -1.09 -29.73
C PHE A 25 -17.20 0.00 -28.99
N ILE A 26 -17.46 0.22 -27.70
CA ILE A 26 -16.53 0.98 -26.84
C ILE A 26 -16.20 0.12 -25.62
N SER A 27 -15.28 -0.83 -25.74
CA SER A 27 -14.79 -1.55 -24.54
C SER A 27 -13.39 -2.17 -24.64
N VAL A 28 -12.56 -1.92 -25.66
CA VAL A 28 -11.30 -2.69 -25.77
C VAL A 28 -9.99 -1.87 -25.88
N ALA A 29 -9.97 -0.55 -26.00
CA ALA A 29 -8.70 0.14 -26.30
C ALA A 29 -8.40 1.47 -25.59
N ILE A 30 -9.11 1.85 -24.53
CA ILE A 30 -8.74 3.04 -23.74
C ILE A 30 -8.79 2.67 -22.26
N SER A 31 -7.73 3.02 -21.53
CA SER A 31 -7.48 2.78 -20.10
C SER A 31 -6.81 1.44 -19.71
N ARG A 32 -5.71 1.08 -20.38
CA ARG A 32 -4.50 0.78 -19.58
C ARG A 32 -3.71 2.07 -19.51
N GLU A 33 -4.14 2.96 -18.63
CA GLU A 33 -3.22 3.94 -18.08
C GLU A 33 -2.08 3.10 -17.47
N PRO A 34 -0.80 3.31 -17.84
CA PRO A 34 0.27 2.63 -17.15
C PRO A 34 0.12 3.02 -15.69
N GLN A 35 -0.17 2.03 -14.84
CA GLN A 35 -0.12 2.18 -13.39
C GLN A 35 1.10 3.05 -13.11
N PRO A 36 0.92 4.26 -12.53
CA PRO A 36 2.02 5.18 -12.32
C PRO A 36 3.14 4.38 -11.66
N PRO A 37 4.40 4.55 -12.09
CA PRO A 37 5.49 3.76 -11.57
C PRO A 37 5.38 3.78 -10.05
N SER A 38 5.08 2.61 -9.49
CA SER A 38 5.13 2.41 -8.06
C SER A 38 6.60 2.64 -7.70
N PHE A 39 6.91 3.84 -7.18
CA PHE A 39 8.09 3.99 -6.37
C PHE A 39 7.88 3.01 -5.21
N ARG A 40 8.53 1.86 -5.33
CA ARG A 40 8.61 0.92 -4.23
C ARG A 40 9.45 1.66 -3.19
N VAL A 41 8.79 2.34 -2.25
CA VAL A 41 9.43 2.65 -0.98
C VAL A 41 9.90 1.27 -0.51
N PRO A 42 11.21 1.01 -0.37
CA PRO A 42 11.65 -0.25 0.17
C PRO A 42 10.82 -0.47 1.44
N ALA A 43 10.15 -1.62 1.55
CA ALA A 43 9.63 -2.03 2.84
C ALA A 43 10.79 -1.79 3.83
N PRO A 44 10.57 -1.03 4.92
CA PRO A 44 11.66 -0.59 5.78
C PRO A 44 12.56 -1.79 6.02
N ALA A 45 13.81 -1.67 5.55
CA ALA A 45 14.74 -2.79 5.43
C ALA A 45 14.70 -3.58 6.72
N GLU A 46 14.20 -4.83 6.67
CA GLU A 46 14.01 -5.77 7.79
C GLU A 46 14.33 -5.14 9.15
N GLU A 47 13.47 -4.23 9.62
CA GLU A 47 13.80 -3.48 10.83
C GLU A 47 13.88 -4.50 11.97
N ALA A 48 15.02 -4.52 12.66
CA ALA A 48 15.27 -5.51 13.70
C ALA A 48 14.10 -5.51 14.71
N PRO A 49 13.56 -6.68 15.07
CA PRO A 49 12.46 -6.77 16.03
C PRO A 49 12.91 -6.30 17.42
N VAL A 50 11.99 -5.78 18.24
CA VAL A 50 12.33 -5.26 19.58
C VAL A 50 12.87 -6.32 20.55
N ASP A 51 12.65 -7.60 20.30
CA ASP A 51 13.13 -8.70 21.16
C ASP A 51 14.65 -8.94 21.08
N VAL A 52 15.36 -8.25 20.18
CA VAL A 52 16.83 -8.20 20.17
C VAL A 52 17.42 -7.24 21.22
N ILE A 53 16.58 -6.43 21.87
CA ILE A 53 16.99 -5.52 22.95
C ILE A 53 17.06 -6.30 24.25
N ASP A 54 18.16 -6.14 24.98
CA ASP A 54 18.36 -6.86 26.23
C ASP A 54 17.30 -6.48 27.27
N GLY A 55 16.59 -7.50 27.76
CA GLY A 55 15.47 -7.35 28.69
C GLY A 55 14.10 -7.28 28.02
N ILE A 56 14.00 -7.25 26.69
CA ILE A 56 12.74 -7.38 25.96
C ILE A 56 12.54 -8.85 25.55
N GLY A 57 11.86 -9.61 26.40
CA GLY A 57 11.41 -10.96 26.04
C GLY A 57 10.16 -10.96 25.14
N PRO A 58 9.73 -12.14 24.65
CA PRO A 58 8.59 -12.28 23.73
C PRO A 58 7.28 -11.71 24.27
N VAL A 59 7.09 -11.69 25.59
CA VAL A 59 5.92 -11.08 26.25
C VAL A 59 5.90 -9.56 26.07
N PHE A 60 7.03 -8.90 26.32
CA PHE A 60 7.14 -7.45 26.16
C PHE A 60 7.13 -7.07 24.68
N ALA A 61 7.80 -7.86 23.83
CA ALA A 61 7.78 -7.66 22.39
C ALA A 61 6.36 -7.73 21.82
N ARG A 62 5.54 -8.69 22.26
CA ARG A 62 4.13 -8.77 21.87
C ARG A 62 3.35 -7.53 22.29
N ARG A 63 3.48 -7.10 23.55
CA ARG A 63 2.79 -5.89 24.06
C ARG A 63 3.19 -4.62 23.30
N LEU A 64 4.48 -4.47 23.02
CA LEU A 64 5.00 -3.34 22.24
C LEU A 64 4.52 -3.40 20.78
N SER A 65 4.46 -4.58 20.19
CA SER A 65 3.89 -4.80 18.85
C SER A 65 2.41 -4.44 18.80
N GLU A 66 1.61 -4.88 19.79
CA GLU A 66 0.20 -4.50 19.95
C GLU A 66 0.03 -2.97 20.09
N ALA A 67 1.03 -2.27 20.65
CA ALA A 67 1.07 -0.81 20.76
C ALA A 67 1.67 -0.09 19.52
N GLY A 68 1.97 -0.81 18.44
CA GLY A 68 2.53 -0.22 17.20
C GLY A 68 4.03 0.07 17.25
N ILE A 69 4.76 -0.55 18.18
CA ILE A 69 6.22 -0.44 18.36
C ILE A 69 6.90 -1.83 18.16
N PRO A 70 6.76 -2.48 16.98
CA PRO A 70 7.29 -3.83 16.78
C PRO A 70 8.81 -3.88 16.54
N THR A 71 9.45 -2.76 16.22
CA THR A 71 10.82 -2.70 15.73
C THR A 71 11.73 -1.79 16.56
N VAL A 72 13.04 -2.02 16.48
CA VAL A 72 14.07 -1.22 17.15
C VAL A 72 13.99 0.25 16.75
N SER A 73 13.80 0.59 15.46
CA SER A 73 13.63 1.99 15.03
C SER A 73 12.40 2.65 15.63
N ARG A 74 11.28 1.93 15.71
CA ARG A 74 10.06 2.46 16.34
C ARG A 74 10.25 2.68 17.84
N LEU A 75 10.95 1.76 18.50
CA LEU A 75 11.27 1.87 19.92
C LEU A 75 12.19 3.06 20.19
N ALA A 76 13.22 3.28 19.37
CA ALA A 76 14.13 4.42 19.49
C ALA A 76 13.43 5.78 19.34
N GLN A 77 12.36 5.84 18.56
CA GLN A 77 11.57 7.06 18.32
C GLN A 77 10.43 7.26 19.33
N ALA A 78 10.11 6.25 20.14
CA ALA A 78 9.01 6.30 21.08
C ALA A 78 9.37 7.09 22.34
N SER A 79 8.36 7.65 23.02
CA SER A 79 8.57 8.27 24.33
C SER A 79 8.67 7.21 25.43
N PRO A 80 9.47 7.45 26.49
CA PRO A 80 9.57 6.52 27.61
C PRO A 80 8.23 6.21 28.29
N ASP A 81 7.34 7.19 28.37
CA ASP A 81 6.04 7.03 29.01
C ASP A 81 5.13 6.10 28.18
N ALA A 82 5.11 6.28 26.84
CA ALA A 82 4.35 5.40 25.95
C ALA A 82 4.86 3.96 25.99
N VAL A 83 6.18 3.76 26.01
CA VAL A 83 6.81 2.43 26.10
C VAL A 83 6.53 1.79 27.47
N ALA A 84 6.59 2.58 28.55
CA ALA A 84 6.30 2.11 29.91
C ALA A 84 4.84 1.65 30.05
N GLU A 85 3.90 2.44 29.53
CA GLU A 85 2.47 2.11 29.51
C GLU A 85 2.21 0.84 28.69
N ALA A 86 2.72 0.78 27.45
CA ALA A 86 2.52 -0.35 26.56
C ALA A 86 3.06 -1.66 27.15
N ALA A 87 4.29 -1.64 27.68
CA ALA A 87 4.92 -2.85 28.22
C ALA A 87 4.51 -3.18 29.66
N GLY A 88 3.92 -2.23 30.40
CA GLY A 88 3.62 -2.35 31.83
C GLY A 88 4.88 -2.36 32.68
N VAL A 89 5.84 -1.48 32.40
CA VAL A 89 7.14 -1.38 33.09
C VAL A 89 7.37 0.03 33.64
N SER A 90 8.43 0.22 34.42
CA SER A 90 8.81 1.56 34.89
C SER A 90 9.35 2.43 33.75
N ALA A 91 9.14 3.74 33.83
CA ALA A 91 9.72 4.71 32.89
C ALA A 91 11.25 4.61 32.81
N ALA A 92 11.92 4.26 33.91
CA ALA A 92 13.37 4.03 33.92
C ALA A 92 13.78 2.83 33.05
N ARG A 93 13.02 1.73 33.11
CA ARG A 93 13.27 0.56 32.25
C ARG A 93 12.98 0.88 30.78
N ALA A 94 11.89 1.58 30.51
CA ALA A 94 11.55 2.05 29.17
C ALA A 94 12.66 2.94 28.58
N ARG A 95 13.20 3.90 29.36
CA ARG A 95 14.34 4.73 28.93
C ARG A 95 15.55 3.89 28.56
N SER A 96 15.91 2.90 29.38
CA SER A 96 17.04 2.01 29.09
C SER A 96 16.85 1.23 27.78
N TRP A 97 15.64 0.76 27.49
CA TRP A 97 15.35 0.11 26.20
C TRP A 97 15.45 1.07 25.02
N ILE A 98 14.98 2.32 25.18
CA ILE A 98 15.06 3.35 24.13
C ILE A 98 16.50 3.76 23.86
N GLU A 99 17.34 3.89 24.90
CA GLU A 99 18.78 4.17 24.76
C GLU A 99 19.49 3.04 24.01
N GLN A 100 19.20 1.79 24.39
CA GLN A 100 19.72 0.61 23.69
C GLN A 100 19.27 0.54 22.22
N ALA A 101 18.02 0.92 21.93
CA ALA A 101 17.49 0.95 20.58
C ALA A 101 18.11 2.06 19.74
N SER A 102 18.28 3.26 20.32
CA SER A 102 18.92 4.41 19.68
C SER A 102 20.37 4.12 19.28
N GLY A 103 21.09 3.30 20.06
CA GLY A 103 22.46 2.88 19.72
C GLY A 103 22.56 1.87 18.56
N ARG A 104 21.43 1.37 18.05
CA ARG A 104 21.35 0.34 17.00
C ARG A 104 20.82 0.87 15.66
N VAL A 105 20.39 2.13 15.59
CA VAL A 105 19.75 2.75 14.41
C VAL A 105 20.52 3.95 13.89
#